data_AF-A0A8X6XFT4-F1
#
_entry.id   AF-A0A8X6XFT4-F1
#
_cell.length_a   1.000
_cell.length_b   1.000
_cell.length_c   1.000
_cell.angle_alpha   90.00
_cell.angle_beta   90.00
_cell.angle_gamma   90.00
#
_symmetry.space_group_name_H-M   'P 1'
#
loop_
_entity.id
_entity.type
_entity.pdbx_description
1 polymer ?
#
loop_
_entity_poly.entity_id
_entity_poly.type
_entity_poly.pdbx_seq_one_letter_code
_entity_poly.pdbx_strand_id
1 'polypeptide(L)'
;MYLLLRKISEDFHLDIMVSNLYLAGNQVKFDRQGDGLGRYTIYNYQRDENTSVHYYKVVGKWFDGLHMDLNDVRWPSGKLTSSVCSQPCNIGEVKITQSGDVCCWICHQCHPWEYVVDEFTCMDCGHGRWPYPHKQSCYDLDQQHMRWDSLFAIVPMAIATFGILLTFWVMVVFFRNNDTPIVKAAGRELSYLLLTGIMLCYFMTFVMLAKPSRIFCGLQRFGIGFSFAIIYASLLTKTNRISRIFESARRSARRPSFISPKSQLAIASVLISVQVIGTAVWFLLEPPGTRQYYPDGKRNQVILKCSIRDSSFLLSLIYNMLLITICTVYAVKTRKIPENFNESKFIGFTMYTTCIIWLAFVPIYFGTGNSFEVSEIPS
;
A
#
# COMPACT_ATOMS: atom_id res chain seq x y z
N MET A 1 56.07 -69.77 -23.75
CA MET A 1 55.76 -70.59 -22.56
C MET A 1 55.14 -69.80 -21.40
N TYR A 2 54.60 -68.60 -21.63
CA TYR A 2 53.68 -67.89 -20.72
C TYR A 2 52.23 -67.83 -21.29
N LEU A 3 52.05 -68.39 -22.50
CA LEU A 3 50.80 -68.44 -23.28
C LEU A 3 50.15 -69.83 -23.32
N LEU A 4 50.80 -70.85 -22.74
CA LEU A 4 50.29 -72.23 -22.63
C LEU A 4 49.75 -72.56 -21.23
N LEU A 5 50.15 -71.80 -20.19
CA LEU A 5 49.60 -71.93 -18.83
C LEU A 5 48.39 -71.00 -18.59
N ARG A 6 48.25 -69.91 -19.36
CA ARG A 6 47.03 -69.08 -19.35
C ARG A 6 45.87 -69.75 -20.11
N LYS A 7 46.19 -70.58 -21.10
CA LYS A 7 45.22 -71.35 -21.89
C LYS A 7 44.63 -72.57 -21.16
N ILE A 8 45.25 -73.00 -20.06
CA ILE A 8 44.75 -74.09 -19.19
C ILE A 8 44.05 -73.53 -17.94
N SER A 9 44.31 -72.26 -17.59
CA SER A 9 43.60 -71.54 -16.51
C SER A 9 42.33 -70.84 -16.98
N GLU A 10 42.20 -70.53 -18.27
CA GLU A 10 40.97 -70.00 -18.89
C GLU A 10 40.01 -71.10 -19.39
N ASP A 11 40.47 -72.35 -19.55
CA ASP A 11 39.64 -73.53 -19.91
C ASP A 11 39.02 -74.25 -18.70
N PHE A 12 39.21 -73.71 -17.48
CA PHE A 12 38.42 -74.07 -16.29
C PHE A 12 37.43 -72.97 -15.89
N HIS A 13 37.07 -72.10 -16.85
CA HIS A 13 35.71 -71.61 -16.88
C HIS A 13 34.81 -72.82 -17.14
N LEU A 14 34.24 -73.38 -16.07
CA LEU A 14 32.93 -74.01 -16.15
C LEU A 14 31.93 -72.93 -16.61
N ASP A 15 32.01 -72.56 -17.89
CA ASP A 15 30.85 -72.17 -18.67
C ASP A 15 30.00 -73.44 -18.80
N ILE A 16 29.37 -73.83 -17.69
CA ILE A 16 28.09 -74.50 -17.80
C ILE A 16 27.17 -73.42 -18.36
N MET A 17 27.13 -73.36 -19.69
CA MET A 17 26.04 -72.76 -20.43
C MET A 17 24.79 -73.56 -20.03
N VAL A 18 24.16 -73.22 -18.90
CA VAL A 18 22.84 -73.73 -18.50
C VAL A 18 21.84 -73.04 -19.41
N SER A 19 21.85 -73.39 -20.69
CA SER A 19 20.83 -73.00 -21.64
C SER A 19 19.59 -73.84 -21.35
N ASN A 20 18.72 -73.26 -20.51
CA ASN A 20 17.38 -73.74 -20.16
C ASN A 20 17.34 -75.14 -19.53
N LEU A 21 17.80 -75.26 -18.29
CA LEU A 21 17.38 -76.38 -17.44
C LEU A 21 15.92 -76.16 -17.04
N TYR A 22 15.05 -77.12 -17.36
CA TYR A 22 13.68 -77.17 -16.85
C TYR A 22 13.63 -78.19 -15.71
N LEU A 23 13.67 -77.70 -14.47
CA LEU A 23 13.38 -78.50 -13.28
C LEU A 23 11.92 -78.25 -12.89
N ALA A 24 11.11 -79.31 -12.88
CA ALA A 24 9.67 -79.26 -12.57
C ALA A 24 8.86 -78.27 -13.45
N GLY A 25 9.23 -78.11 -14.72
CA GLY A 25 8.51 -77.26 -15.70
C GLY A 25 8.82 -75.76 -15.63
N ASN A 26 9.78 -75.33 -14.80
CA ASN A 26 10.18 -73.94 -14.67
C ASN A 26 11.53 -73.66 -15.34
N GLN A 27 11.63 -72.54 -16.07
CA GLN A 27 12.88 -72.08 -16.67
C GLN A 27 13.86 -71.63 -15.57
N VAL A 28 14.98 -72.32 -15.43
CA VAL A 28 16.06 -71.96 -14.52
C VAL A 28 17.02 -71.03 -15.25
N LYS A 29 17.22 -69.82 -14.71
CA LYS A 29 18.17 -68.82 -15.21
C LYS A 29 18.97 -68.29 -14.02
N PHE A 30 20.25 -68.05 -14.27
CA PHE A 30 21.16 -67.43 -13.31
C PHE A 30 21.56 -66.04 -13.81
N ASP A 31 21.78 -65.12 -12.88
CA ASP A 31 22.36 -63.83 -13.19
C ASP A 31 23.89 -63.93 -13.38
N ARG A 32 24.55 -62.80 -13.59
CA ARG A 32 26.01 -62.76 -13.82
C ARG A 32 26.83 -63.06 -12.56
N GLN A 33 26.23 -62.95 -11.39
CA GLN A 33 26.82 -63.33 -10.10
C GLN A 33 26.57 -64.81 -9.76
N GLY A 34 25.74 -65.51 -10.53
CA GLY A 34 25.39 -66.91 -10.31
C GLY A 34 24.12 -67.11 -9.47
N ASP A 35 23.37 -66.04 -9.18
CA ASP A 35 22.13 -66.12 -8.40
C ASP A 35 20.95 -66.53 -9.28
N GLY A 36 20.12 -67.46 -8.78
CA GLY A 36 18.93 -67.94 -9.48
C GLY A 36 17.76 -66.96 -9.41
N LEU A 37 16.78 -67.11 -10.30
CA LEU A 37 15.54 -66.33 -10.25
C LEU A 37 14.78 -66.56 -8.91
N GLY A 38 14.60 -65.49 -8.15
CA GLY A 38 13.83 -65.51 -6.90
C GLY A 38 12.35 -65.75 -7.19
N ARG A 39 11.79 -66.83 -6.63
CA ARG A 39 10.35 -67.10 -6.65
C ARG A 39 9.88 -67.43 -5.26
N TYR A 40 8.91 -66.68 -4.77
CA TYR A 40 8.38 -66.84 -3.42
C TYR A 40 6.88 -67.08 -3.44
N THR A 41 6.42 -67.90 -2.52
CA THR A 41 4.99 -68.06 -2.20
C THR A 41 4.73 -67.35 -0.88
N ILE A 42 3.73 -66.48 -0.86
CA ILE A 42 3.37 -65.65 0.28
C ILE A 42 2.22 -66.34 1.01
N TYR A 43 2.40 -66.52 2.32
CA TYR A 43 1.42 -67.15 3.19
C TYR A 43 0.89 -66.13 4.19
N ASN A 44 -0.38 -66.27 4.57
CA ASN A 44 -0.98 -65.60 5.72
C ASN A 44 -1.35 -66.64 6.76
N TYR A 45 -1.03 -66.38 8.02
CA TYR A 45 -1.38 -67.24 9.15
C TYR A 45 -2.78 -66.88 9.66
N GLN A 46 -3.73 -67.79 9.46
CA GLN A 46 -5.16 -67.54 9.68
C GLN A 46 -5.74 -68.53 10.67
N ARG A 47 -6.74 -68.10 11.43
CA ARG A 47 -7.56 -68.96 12.29
C ARG A 47 -8.80 -69.41 11.53
N ASP A 48 -9.05 -70.71 11.54
CA ASP A 48 -10.30 -71.30 11.10
C ASP A 48 -11.40 -70.99 12.12
N GLU A 49 -12.52 -70.43 11.66
CA GLU A 49 -13.65 -70.03 12.52
C GLU A 49 -14.40 -71.25 13.10
N ASN A 50 -14.41 -72.37 12.39
CA ASN A 50 -15.16 -73.56 12.80
C ASN A 50 -14.38 -74.43 13.78
N THR A 51 -13.08 -74.59 13.56
CA THR A 51 -12.25 -75.53 14.34
C THR A 51 -11.35 -74.83 15.35
N SER A 52 -11.25 -73.49 15.31
CA SER A 52 -10.30 -72.70 16.09
C SER A 52 -8.82 -73.06 15.88
N VAL A 53 -8.50 -73.88 14.89
CA VAL A 53 -7.15 -74.26 14.52
C VAL A 53 -6.55 -73.18 13.61
N HIS A 54 -5.25 -72.94 13.75
CA HIS A 54 -4.53 -72.00 12.90
C HIS A 54 -3.78 -72.72 11.79
N TYR A 55 -3.76 -72.13 10.60
CA TYR A 55 -3.11 -72.70 9.42
C TYR A 55 -2.51 -71.60 8.52
N TYR A 56 -1.54 -71.99 7.69
CA TYR A 56 -0.96 -71.12 6.67
C TYR A 56 -1.76 -71.24 5.37
N LYS A 57 -2.39 -70.13 4.95
CA LYS A 57 -3.07 -70.03 3.66
C LYS A 57 -2.16 -69.32 2.66
N VAL A 58 -1.99 -69.88 1.46
CA VAL A 58 -1.32 -69.18 0.36
C VAL A 58 -2.20 -68.00 -0.07
N VAL A 59 -1.64 -66.79 -0.07
CA VAL A 59 -2.36 -65.55 -0.44
C VAL A 59 -1.74 -64.82 -1.62
N GLY A 60 -0.51 -65.19 -2.00
CA GLY A 60 0.16 -64.56 -3.14
C GLY A 60 1.42 -65.29 -3.58
N LYS A 61 1.98 -64.82 -4.70
CA LYS A 61 3.24 -65.29 -5.27
C LYS A 61 4.05 -64.08 -5.74
N TRP A 62 5.37 -64.17 -5.62
CA TRP A 62 6.31 -63.18 -6.12
C TRP A 62 7.29 -63.85 -7.07
N PHE A 63 7.41 -63.33 -8.29
CA PHE A 63 8.40 -63.77 -9.27
C PHE A 63 8.96 -62.57 -10.06
N ASP A 64 8.16 -61.99 -10.96
CA ASP A 64 8.48 -60.77 -11.75
C ASP A 64 7.61 -59.58 -11.32
N GLY A 65 7.07 -59.67 -10.11
CA GLY A 65 6.05 -58.77 -9.59
C GLY A 65 5.28 -59.43 -8.46
N LEU A 66 4.60 -58.61 -7.67
CA LEU A 66 3.75 -59.09 -6.57
C LEU A 66 2.35 -59.41 -7.12
N HIS A 67 1.99 -60.68 -7.10
CA HIS A 67 0.64 -61.15 -7.40
C HIS A 67 0.01 -61.69 -6.13
N MET A 68 -0.85 -60.90 -5.51
CA MET A 68 -1.49 -61.21 -4.24
C MET A 68 -2.96 -60.80 -4.29
N ASP A 69 -3.84 -61.67 -3.81
CA ASP A 69 -5.26 -61.33 -3.64
C ASP A 69 -5.48 -60.87 -2.19
N LEU A 70 -5.83 -59.59 -2.04
CA LEU A 70 -6.09 -59.01 -0.72
C LEU A 70 -7.36 -59.57 -0.06
N ASN A 71 -8.30 -60.14 -0.84
CA ASN A 71 -9.49 -60.78 -0.28
C ASN A 71 -9.16 -62.10 0.42
N ASP A 72 -8.07 -62.76 0.02
CA ASP A 72 -7.60 -63.98 0.65
C ASP A 72 -6.85 -63.71 1.97
N VAL A 73 -6.50 -62.45 2.24
CA VAL A 73 -5.80 -62.04 3.45
C VAL A 73 -6.81 -61.68 4.54
N ARG A 74 -6.85 -62.46 5.63
CA ARG A 74 -7.63 -62.12 6.82
C ARG A 74 -6.86 -61.16 7.72
N TRP A 75 -7.50 -60.04 8.05
CA TRP A 75 -7.02 -59.04 9.01
C TRP A 75 -7.75 -59.18 10.34
N PRO A 76 -7.09 -59.03 11.49
CA PRO A 76 -7.76 -59.11 12.80
C PRO A 76 -8.93 -58.14 12.98
N SER A 77 -8.85 -56.95 12.37
CA SER A 77 -9.88 -55.90 12.39
C SER A 77 -10.80 -55.91 11.16
N GLY A 78 -10.66 -56.90 10.27
CA GLY A 78 -11.43 -57.00 9.02
C GLY A 78 -11.05 -56.00 7.92
N LYS A 79 -10.14 -55.06 8.19
CA LYS A 79 -9.63 -54.10 7.19
C LYS A 79 -8.10 -53.98 7.31
N LEU A 80 -7.47 -53.69 6.18
CA LEU A 80 -6.06 -53.33 6.12
C LEU A 80 -5.84 -52.04 6.92
N THR A 81 -4.91 -52.08 7.88
CA THR A 81 -4.49 -50.90 8.66
C THR A 81 -3.21 -50.32 8.08
N SER A 82 -3.17 -49.00 7.90
CA SER A 82 -1.96 -48.30 7.48
C SER A 82 -1.01 -48.13 8.67
N SER A 83 0.21 -48.62 8.55
CA SER A 83 1.29 -48.40 9.53
C SER A 83 1.98 -47.07 9.25
N VAL A 84 1.31 -45.95 9.60
CA VAL A 84 1.86 -44.59 9.47
C VAL A 84 1.99 -43.95 10.85
N CYS A 85 3.11 -43.27 11.10
CA CYS A 85 3.37 -42.59 12.36
C CYS A 85 2.53 -41.31 12.51
N SER A 86 2.50 -40.51 11.45
CA SER A 86 1.77 -39.23 11.40
C SER A 86 0.82 -39.19 10.22
N GLN A 87 -0.35 -38.59 10.42
CA GLN A 87 -1.30 -38.35 9.34
C GLN A 87 -0.83 -37.20 8.43
N PRO A 88 -1.31 -37.12 7.18
CA PRO A 88 -1.09 -35.95 6.32
C PRO A 88 -1.60 -34.67 7.00
N CYS A 89 -0.84 -33.58 6.87
CA CYS A 89 -1.21 -32.29 7.46
C CYS A 89 -2.36 -31.63 6.69
N ASN A 90 -3.11 -30.76 7.38
CA ASN A 90 -4.21 -30.03 6.77
C ASN A 90 -3.70 -28.86 5.91
N ILE A 91 -4.63 -28.25 5.17
CA ILE A 91 -4.36 -27.08 4.35
C ILE A 91 -3.82 -25.93 5.23
N GLY A 92 -2.66 -25.39 4.85
CA GLY A 92 -2.03 -24.30 5.59
C GLY A 92 -1.14 -24.74 6.75
N GLU A 93 -0.87 -26.03 6.85
CA GLU A 93 0.08 -26.61 7.79
C GLU A 93 1.29 -27.20 7.06
N VAL A 94 2.45 -27.15 7.71
CA VAL A 94 3.70 -27.74 7.23
C VAL A 94 4.18 -28.82 8.19
N LYS A 95 4.92 -29.79 7.67
CA LYS A 95 5.53 -30.88 8.42
C LYS A 95 6.80 -30.40 9.09
N ILE A 96 6.90 -30.64 10.39
CA ILE A 96 8.15 -30.51 11.15
C ILE A 96 8.55 -31.91 11.60
N THR A 97 9.66 -32.40 11.05
CA THR A 97 10.21 -33.73 11.37
C THR A 97 10.78 -33.72 12.78
N GLN A 98 10.46 -34.75 13.58
CA GLN A 98 11.03 -34.86 14.92
C GLN A 98 12.47 -35.37 14.87
N SER A 99 13.31 -34.89 15.79
CA SER A 99 14.70 -35.32 15.89
C SER A 99 14.78 -36.81 16.25
N GLY A 100 15.24 -37.63 15.31
CA GLY A 100 15.50 -39.07 15.52
C GLY A 100 14.67 -40.01 14.65
N ASP A 101 13.53 -39.56 14.10
CA ASP A 101 12.62 -40.38 13.29
C ASP A 101 12.34 -39.73 11.92
N VAL A 102 12.56 -40.46 10.82
CA VAL A 102 12.41 -39.92 9.45
C VAL A 102 10.95 -39.91 8.97
N CYS A 103 10.09 -40.75 9.54
CA CYS A 103 8.69 -40.92 9.10
C CYS A 103 7.65 -40.27 10.03
N CYS A 104 8.08 -39.67 11.14
CA CYS A 104 7.21 -39.03 12.12
C CYS A 104 7.35 -37.50 12.05
N TRP A 105 6.24 -36.80 11.81
CA TRP A 105 6.18 -35.34 11.75
C TRP A 105 5.05 -34.78 12.61
N ILE A 106 5.20 -33.52 13.01
CA ILE A 106 4.13 -32.71 13.60
C ILE A 106 3.68 -31.69 12.57
N CYS A 107 2.36 -31.46 12.46
CA CYS A 107 1.80 -30.44 11.60
C CYS A 107 1.81 -29.10 12.33
N HIS A 108 2.44 -28.10 11.73
CA HIS A 108 2.55 -26.75 12.27
C HIS A 108 1.83 -25.75 11.36
N GLN A 109 0.98 -24.91 11.93
CA GLN A 109 0.19 -23.96 11.17
C GLN A 109 1.02 -22.74 10.74
N CYS A 110 0.98 -22.41 9.44
CA CYS A 110 1.62 -21.19 8.93
C CYS A 110 0.91 -19.93 9.44
N HIS A 111 1.64 -18.82 9.55
CA HIS A 111 1.04 -17.55 9.96
C HIS A 111 -0.06 -17.08 8.97
N PRO A 112 -1.00 -16.22 9.40
CA PRO A 112 -2.11 -15.77 8.55
C PRO A 112 -1.69 -15.13 7.22
N TRP A 113 -0.52 -14.48 7.15
CA TRP A 113 0.03 -13.81 5.96
C TRP A 113 0.99 -14.69 5.13
N GLU A 114 1.18 -15.95 5.53
CA GLU A 114 2.06 -16.90 4.85
C GLU A 114 1.28 -17.92 4.02
N TYR A 115 1.96 -18.44 3.01
CA TYR A 115 1.50 -19.53 2.16
C TYR A 115 2.51 -20.70 2.20
N VAL A 116 2.03 -21.89 1.89
CA VAL A 116 2.77 -23.15 1.87
C VAL A 116 3.42 -23.29 0.49
N VAL A 117 4.76 -23.34 0.44
CA VAL A 117 5.51 -23.53 -0.81
C VAL A 117 5.72 -25.02 -1.08
N ASP A 118 6.12 -25.74 -0.05
CA ASP A 118 6.31 -27.18 -0.04
C ASP A 118 5.75 -27.76 1.27
N GLU A 119 5.81 -29.08 1.45
CA GLU A 119 5.27 -29.72 2.66
C GLU A 119 6.02 -29.35 3.95
N PHE A 120 7.12 -28.59 3.90
CA PHE A 120 8.00 -28.30 5.04
C PHE A 120 8.16 -26.80 5.33
N THR A 121 7.77 -25.93 4.41
CA THR A 121 8.16 -24.51 4.41
C THR A 121 6.96 -23.60 4.18
N CYS A 122 6.72 -22.71 5.14
CA CYS A 122 5.87 -21.55 5.00
C CYS A 122 6.70 -20.36 4.48
N MET A 123 6.16 -19.59 3.54
CA MET A 123 6.80 -18.37 3.05
C MET A 123 5.83 -17.19 3.12
N ASP A 124 6.38 -16.00 3.40
CA ASP A 124 5.62 -14.76 3.45
C ASP A 124 5.14 -14.36 2.04
N CYS A 125 3.87 -13.96 1.92
CA CYS A 125 3.34 -13.40 0.67
C CYS A 125 3.99 -12.07 0.28
N GLY A 126 4.65 -11.40 1.22
CA GLY A 126 5.29 -10.11 1.03
C GLY A 126 4.30 -8.94 1.09
N HIS A 127 4.80 -7.73 0.83
CA HIS A 127 3.99 -6.53 0.96
C HIS A 127 2.91 -6.42 -0.12
N GLY A 128 1.69 -6.10 0.30
CA GLY A 128 0.56 -5.87 -0.60
C GLY A 128 -0.10 -7.13 -1.13
N ARG A 129 0.23 -8.29 -0.56
CA ARG A 129 -0.33 -9.58 -0.94
C ARG A 129 -0.89 -10.32 0.27
N TRP A 130 -1.84 -11.19 0.02
CA TRP A 130 -2.46 -12.01 1.04
C TRP A 130 -2.64 -13.45 0.53
N PRO A 131 -2.49 -14.48 1.38
CA PRO A 131 -2.67 -15.86 0.94
C PRO A 131 -4.14 -16.16 0.66
N TYR A 132 -4.38 -16.96 -0.38
CA TYR A 132 -5.71 -17.54 -0.62
C TYR A 132 -6.14 -18.44 0.56
N PRO A 133 -7.43 -18.75 0.72
CA PRO A 133 -7.91 -19.68 1.76
C PRO A 133 -7.22 -21.05 1.71
N HIS A 134 -6.81 -21.51 0.51
CA HIS A 134 -6.08 -22.76 0.31
C HIS A 134 -4.58 -22.67 0.66
N LYS A 135 -4.07 -21.48 1.00
CA LYS A 135 -2.66 -21.21 1.36
C LYS A 135 -1.61 -21.76 0.39
N GLN A 136 -1.94 -21.99 -0.89
CA GLN A 136 -0.99 -22.44 -1.92
C GLN A 136 -0.37 -21.29 -2.72
N SER A 137 -1.01 -20.13 -2.71
CA SER A 137 -0.58 -18.96 -3.45
C SER A 137 -1.10 -17.69 -2.79
N CYS A 138 -0.65 -16.54 -3.28
CA CYS A 138 -1.05 -15.23 -2.80
C CYS A 138 -1.78 -14.44 -3.89
N TYR A 139 -2.67 -13.55 -3.49
CA TYR A 139 -3.31 -12.56 -4.35
C TYR A 139 -2.93 -11.14 -3.92
N ASP A 140 -2.96 -10.21 -4.87
CA ASP A 140 -2.71 -8.80 -4.58
C ASP A 140 -3.92 -8.18 -3.87
N LEU A 141 -3.66 -7.42 -2.80
CA LEU A 141 -4.70 -6.74 -2.04
C LEU A 141 -5.19 -5.49 -2.77
N ASP A 142 -6.49 -5.23 -2.65
CA ASP A 142 -7.09 -4.02 -3.18
C ASP A 142 -6.59 -2.77 -2.46
N GLN A 143 -6.32 -1.73 -3.26
CA GLN A 143 -5.80 -0.47 -2.76
C GLN A 143 -6.93 0.36 -2.13
N GLN A 144 -6.85 0.48 -0.81
CA GLN A 144 -7.70 1.36 -0.02
C GLN A 144 -7.35 2.82 -0.32
N HIS A 145 -8.38 3.63 -0.49
CA HIS A 145 -8.30 5.07 -0.70
C HIS A 145 -9.46 5.73 0.05
N MET A 146 -9.43 7.06 0.15
CA MET A 146 -10.51 7.80 0.79
C MET A 146 -11.84 7.47 0.10
N ARG A 147 -12.77 6.87 0.84
CA ARG A 147 -14.10 6.60 0.33
C ARG A 147 -14.99 7.83 0.55
N TRP A 148 -15.77 8.17 -0.48
CA TRP A 148 -16.63 9.36 -0.51
C TRP A 148 -17.82 9.26 0.45
N ASP A 149 -18.19 8.04 0.84
CA ASP A 149 -19.27 7.72 1.77
C ASP A 149 -18.85 7.82 3.24
N SER A 150 -17.56 8.02 3.54
CA SER A 150 -17.10 8.21 4.90
C SER A 150 -17.47 9.60 5.45
N LEU A 151 -17.82 9.69 6.74
CA LEU A 151 -18.09 10.97 7.40
C LEU A 151 -16.93 11.97 7.24
N PHE A 152 -15.69 11.46 7.30
CA PHE A 152 -14.46 12.23 7.15
C PHE A 152 -14.31 12.87 5.76
N ALA A 153 -14.96 12.33 4.71
CA ALA A 153 -15.03 12.95 3.39
C ALA A 153 -16.27 13.85 3.27
N ILE A 154 -17.43 13.39 3.74
CA ILE A 154 -18.73 14.09 3.57
C ILE A 154 -18.70 15.48 4.24
N VAL A 155 -18.18 15.57 5.48
CA VAL A 155 -18.19 16.83 6.24
C VAL A 155 -17.37 17.93 5.53
N PRO A 156 -16.10 17.72 5.15
CA PRO A 156 -15.34 18.71 4.38
C PRO A 156 -15.98 19.04 3.03
N MET A 157 -16.55 18.06 2.31
CA MET A 157 -17.22 18.32 1.03
C MET A 157 -18.45 19.22 1.18
N ALA A 158 -19.26 19.02 2.22
CA ALA A 158 -20.42 19.85 2.48
C ALA A 158 -20.01 21.30 2.78
N ILE A 159 -19.00 21.49 3.64
CA ILE A 159 -18.46 22.82 3.97
C ILE A 159 -17.88 23.48 2.72
N ALA A 160 -17.10 22.76 1.91
CA ALA A 160 -16.51 23.28 0.68
C ALA A 160 -17.59 23.68 -0.35
N THR A 161 -18.62 22.84 -0.52
CA THR A 161 -19.75 23.13 -1.44
C THR A 161 -20.48 24.39 -1.00
N PHE A 162 -20.81 24.50 0.28
CA PHE A 162 -21.44 25.70 0.83
C PHE A 162 -20.55 26.94 0.65
N GLY A 163 -19.25 26.81 0.92
CA GLY A 163 -18.26 27.87 0.71
C GLY A 163 -18.17 28.33 -0.75
N ILE A 164 -18.20 27.41 -1.71
CA ILE A 164 -18.22 27.72 -3.16
C ILE A 164 -19.48 28.50 -3.52
N LEU A 165 -20.66 28.02 -3.08
CA LEU A 165 -21.94 28.69 -3.36
C LEU A 165 -21.96 30.11 -2.79
N LEU A 166 -21.48 30.29 -1.55
CA LEU A 166 -21.39 31.60 -0.91
C LEU A 166 -20.39 32.51 -1.63
N THR A 167 -19.21 32.00 -1.98
CA THR A 167 -18.18 32.78 -2.69
C THR A 167 -18.66 33.21 -4.07
N PHE A 168 -19.34 32.30 -4.79
CA PHE A 168 -19.94 32.60 -6.08
C PHE A 168 -21.03 33.68 -5.95
N TRP A 169 -21.91 33.56 -4.95
CA TRP A 169 -22.91 34.58 -4.68
C TRP A 169 -22.29 35.96 -4.39
N VAL A 170 -21.26 36.02 -3.55
CA VAL A 170 -20.51 37.27 -3.28
C VAL A 170 -19.88 37.82 -4.56
N MET A 171 -19.29 36.97 -5.40
CA MET A 171 -18.71 37.38 -6.68
C MET A 171 -19.75 37.98 -7.62
N VAL A 172 -20.96 37.40 -7.71
CA VAL A 172 -22.09 37.94 -8.49
C VAL A 172 -22.54 39.31 -7.96
N VAL A 173 -22.62 39.47 -6.63
CA VAL A 173 -22.98 40.75 -6.01
C VAL A 173 -21.93 41.83 -6.31
N PHE A 174 -20.64 41.49 -6.21
CA PHE A 174 -19.54 42.39 -6.58
C PHE A 174 -19.57 42.77 -8.06
N PHE A 175 -19.87 41.80 -8.93
CA PHE A 175 -19.96 42.02 -10.37
C PHE A 175 -21.14 42.90 -10.76
N ARG A 176 -22.31 42.72 -10.17
CA ARG A 176 -23.47 43.58 -10.44
C ARG A 176 -23.27 45.00 -9.92
N ASN A 177 -22.63 45.14 -8.75
CA ASN A 177 -22.41 46.45 -8.11
C ASN A 177 -21.04 47.04 -8.42
N ASN A 178 -20.42 46.62 -9.54
CA ASN A 178 -19.04 46.92 -9.84
C ASN A 178 -18.75 48.43 -9.88
N ASP A 179 -19.74 49.22 -10.30
CA ASP A 179 -19.62 50.66 -10.46
C ASP A 179 -19.90 51.50 -9.23
N THR A 180 -20.36 50.87 -8.15
CA THR A 180 -20.58 51.57 -6.87
C THR A 180 -19.26 52.14 -6.33
N PRO A 181 -19.30 53.33 -5.69
CA PRO A 181 -18.10 53.97 -5.14
C PRO A 181 -17.40 53.11 -4.08
N ILE A 182 -18.16 52.27 -3.37
CA ILE A 182 -17.66 51.33 -2.36
C ILE A 182 -16.75 50.27 -3.00
N VAL A 183 -17.20 49.59 -4.06
CA VAL A 183 -16.40 48.56 -4.76
C VAL A 183 -15.17 49.15 -5.45
N LYS A 184 -15.31 50.35 -6.02
CA LYS A 184 -14.17 51.08 -6.62
C LYS A 184 -13.11 51.46 -5.57
N ALA A 185 -13.53 51.90 -4.38
CA ALA A 185 -12.61 52.26 -3.29
C ALA A 185 -11.80 51.06 -2.77
N ALA A 186 -12.47 49.92 -2.55
CA ALA A 186 -11.90 48.67 -2.03
C ALA A 186 -10.85 48.02 -2.97
N GLY A 187 -10.74 48.50 -4.22
CA GLY A 187 -9.84 47.93 -5.22
C GLY A 187 -10.46 46.71 -5.90
N ARG A 188 -11.28 46.99 -6.91
CA ARG A 188 -12.01 46.02 -7.75
C ARG A 188 -11.18 44.81 -8.15
N GLU A 189 -10.06 45.04 -8.85
CA GLU A 189 -9.20 43.97 -9.39
C GLU A 189 -8.64 43.04 -8.30
N LEU A 190 -8.12 43.61 -7.21
CA LEU A 190 -7.58 42.82 -6.10
C LEU A 190 -8.66 42.07 -5.33
N SER A 191 -9.90 42.59 -5.30
CA SER A 191 -11.03 41.92 -4.66
C SER A 191 -11.47 40.70 -5.48
N TYR A 192 -11.52 40.80 -6.81
CA TYR A 192 -11.77 39.63 -7.66
C TYR A 192 -10.64 38.61 -7.55
N LEU A 193 -9.39 39.05 -7.52
CA LEU A 193 -8.25 38.15 -7.34
C LEU A 193 -8.34 37.38 -6.01
N LEU A 194 -8.69 38.06 -4.92
CA LEU A 194 -8.94 37.46 -3.61
C LEU A 194 -10.07 36.42 -3.66
N LEU A 195 -11.23 36.78 -4.22
CA LEU A 195 -12.39 35.88 -4.31
C LEU A 195 -12.09 34.64 -5.17
N THR A 196 -11.34 34.79 -6.27
CA THR A 196 -10.88 33.66 -7.09
C THR A 196 -9.96 32.74 -6.29
N GLY A 197 -9.03 33.28 -5.50
CA GLY A 197 -8.17 32.49 -4.63
C GLY A 197 -8.96 31.69 -3.57
N ILE A 198 -9.97 32.32 -2.96
CA ILE A 198 -10.87 31.65 -1.98
C ILE A 198 -11.65 30.53 -2.66
N MET A 199 -12.22 30.80 -3.84
CA MET A 199 -12.97 29.80 -4.61
C MET A 199 -12.08 28.60 -4.96
N LEU A 200 -10.86 28.84 -5.44
CA LEU A 200 -9.88 27.79 -5.73
C LEU A 200 -9.52 26.98 -4.47
N CYS A 201 -9.37 27.65 -3.31
CA CYS A 201 -9.10 26.97 -2.05
C CYS A 201 -10.20 25.96 -1.67
N TYR A 202 -11.49 26.31 -1.85
CA TYR A 202 -12.59 25.37 -1.63
C TYR A 202 -12.62 24.24 -2.67
N PHE A 203 -12.28 24.53 -3.94
CA PHE A 203 -12.15 23.47 -4.95
C PHE A 203 -11.04 22.46 -4.62
N MET A 204 -9.94 22.91 -4.00
CA MET A 204 -8.84 22.03 -3.60
C MET A 204 -9.26 20.98 -2.56
N THR A 205 -10.34 21.20 -1.79
CA THR A 205 -10.89 20.19 -0.90
C THR A 205 -11.30 18.93 -1.66
N PHE A 206 -11.94 19.06 -2.83
CA PHE A 206 -12.32 17.91 -3.66
C PHE A 206 -11.12 17.22 -4.29
N VAL A 207 -10.11 18.01 -4.70
CA VAL A 207 -8.84 17.49 -5.24
C VAL A 207 -8.10 16.66 -4.18
N MET A 208 -8.16 17.07 -2.90
CA MET A 208 -7.56 16.32 -1.79
C MET A 208 -8.28 15.00 -1.50
N LEU A 209 -9.60 14.96 -1.66
CA LEU A 209 -10.43 13.77 -1.40
C LEU A 209 -10.48 12.80 -2.59
N ALA A 210 -10.16 13.27 -3.80
CA ALA A 210 -10.12 12.44 -4.99
C ALA A 210 -9.11 11.29 -4.85
N LYS A 211 -9.39 10.17 -5.53
CA LYS A 211 -8.49 9.01 -5.57
C LYS A 211 -7.09 9.46 -6.04
N PRO A 212 -6.02 9.17 -5.26
CA PRO A 212 -4.67 9.58 -5.64
C PRO A 212 -4.30 9.07 -7.02
N SER A 213 -3.91 9.98 -7.90
CA SER A 213 -3.38 9.72 -9.23
C SER A 213 -2.23 10.67 -9.49
N ARG A 214 -1.40 10.41 -10.51
CA ARG A 214 -0.29 11.32 -10.85
C ARG A 214 -0.76 12.77 -11.04
N ILE A 215 -1.92 12.95 -11.67
CA ILE A 215 -2.54 14.26 -11.91
C ILE A 215 -3.05 14.87 -10.60
N PHE A 216 -3.85 14.12 -9.83
CA PHE A 216 -4.41 14.64 -8.57
C PHE A 216 -3.32 14.94 -7.54
N CYS A 217 -2.27 14.12 -7.44
CA CYS A 217 -1.12 14.37 -6.57
C CYS A 217 -0.35 15.64 -6.98
N GLY A 218 -0.19 15.88 -8.28
CA GLY A 218 0.35 17.14 -8.79
C GLY A 218 -0.53 18.33 -8.42
N LEU A 219 -1.84 18.22 -8.65
CA LEU A 219 -2.82 19.27 -8.31
C LEU A 219 -2.89 19.57 -6.82
N GLN A 220 -2.81 18.55 -5.94
CA GLN A 220 -2.77 18.76 -4.49
C GLN A 220 -1.55 19.58 -4.08
N ARG A 221 -0.38 19.22 -4.63
CA ARG A 221 0.89 19.88 -4.31
C ARG A 221 0.98 21.31 -4.82
N PHE A 222 0.49 21.56 -6.04
CA PHE A 222 0.49 22.90 -6.62
C PHE A 222 -0.67 23.75 -6.12
N GLY A 223 -1.87 23.19 -6.13
CA GLY A 223 -3.11 23.93 -6.01
C GLY A 223 -3.31 24.59 -4.65
N ILE A 224 -2.93 23.93 -3.54
CA ILE A 224 -3.06 24.50 -2.20
C ILE A 224 -2.13 25.71 -2.05
N GLY A 225 -0.85 25.53 -2.36
CA GLY A 225 0.14 26.60 -2.27
C GLY A 225 -0.18 27.76 -3.22
N PHE A 226 -0.65 27.47 -4.44
CA PHE A 226 -1.06 28.46 -5.41
C PHE A 226 -2.30 29.26 -4.96
N SER A 227 -3.31 28.58 -4.43
CA SER A 227 -4.53 29.24 -3.93
C SER A 227 -4.22 30.19 -2.77
N PHE A 228 -3.39 29.76 -1.81
CA PHE A 228 -2.94 30.63 -0.72
C PHE A 228 -2.08 31.79 -1.22
N ALA A 229 -1.20 31.56 -2.20
CA ALA A 229 -0.40 32.64 -2.76
C ALA A 229 -1.28 33.73 -3.40
N ILE A 230 -2.36 33.36 -4.12
CA ILE A 230 -3.33 34.32 -4.66
C ILE A 230 -3.99 35.13 -3.55
N ILE A 231 -4.51 34.45 -2.52
CA ILE A 231 -5.20 35.09 -1.38
C ILE A 231 -4.27 36.06 -0.67
N TYR A 232 -3.10 35.61 -0.23
CA TYR A 232 -2.21 36.45 0.58
C TYR A 232 -1.45 37.48 -0.25
N ALA A 233 -1.13 37.23 -1.52
CA ALA A 233 -0.56 38.28 -2.38
C ALA A 233 -1.57 39.42 -2.61
N SER A 234 -2.86 39.09 -2.81
CA SER A 234 -3.91 40.11 -2.98
C SER A 234 -4.13 40.91 -1.69
N LEU A 235 -4.19 40.26 -0.53
CA LEU A 235 -4.31 40.91 0.79
C LEU A 235 -3.07 41.77 1.12
N LEU A 236 -1.87 41.26 0.85
CA LEU A 236 -0.63 42.01 1.05
C LEU A 236 -0.61 43.27 0.18
N THR A 237 -0.99 43.14 -1.09
CA THR A 237 -1.02 44.28 -2.00
C THR A 237 -2.07 45.32 -1.56
N LYS A 238 -3.24 44.87 -1.10
CA LYS A 238 -4.26 45.76 -0.52
C LYS A 238 -3.76 46.49 0.73
N THR A 239 -3.20 45.78 1.70
CA THR A 239 -2.69 46.37 2.95
C THR A 239 -1.49 47.27 2.72
N ASN A 240 -0.58 46.90 1.81
CA ASN A 240 0.55 47.74 1.41
C ASN A 240 0.07 49.05 0.77
N ARG A 241 -0.92 49.01 -0.14
CA ARG A 241 -1.56 50.21 -0.71
C ARG A 241 -2.10 51.11 0.39
N ILE A 242 -2.87 50.57 1.34
CA ILE A 242 -3.44 51.32 2.45
C ILE A 242 -2.32 51.97 3.27
N SER A 243 -1.32 51.19 3.69
CA SER A 243 -0.18 51.70 4.46
C SER A 243 0.53 52.86 3.75
N ARG A 244 0.75 52.75 2.43
CA ARG A 244 1.43 53.79 1.64
C ARG A 244 0.62 55.07 1.49
N ILE A 245 -0.70 54.96 1.35
CA ILE A 245 -1.59 56.13 1.29
C ILE A 245 -1.56 56.91 2.62
N PHE A 246 -1.63 56.21 3.76
CA PHE A 246 -1.61 56.87 5.06
C PHE A 246 -0.22 57.40 5.44
N GLU A 247 0.85 56.68 5.08
CA GLU A 247 2.21 57.16 5.31
C GLU A 247 2.55 58.37 4.44
N SER A 248 2.11 58.40 3.17
CA SER A 248 2.26 59.59 2.34
C SER A 248 1.46 60.75 2.90
N ALA A 249 0.18 60.54 3.26
CA ALA A 249 -0.67 61.59 3.82
C ALA A 249 -0.06 62.24 5.07
N ARG A 250 0.74 61.48 5.85
CA ARG A 250 1.45 61.98 7.03
C ARG A 250 2.75 62.74 6.71
N ARG A 251 3.41 62.45 5.59
CA ARG A 251 4.70 63.08 5.20
C ARG A 251 4.57 64.19 4.16
N SER A 252 3.62 64.12 3.23
CA SER A 252 3.46 65.05 2.10
C SER A 252 2.10 64.89 1.41
N ALA A 253 1.54 65.99 0.88
CA ALA A 253 0.32 65.95 0.07
C ALA A 253 0.49 65.30 -1.33
N ARG A 254 1.71 64.87 -1.70
CA ARG A 254 2.01 64.25 -3.00
C ARG A 254 1.44 62.82 -3.09
N ARG A 255 0.77 62.50 -4.20
CA ARG A 255 0.28 61.13 -4.48
C ARG A 255 1.45 60.13 -4.49
N PRO A 256 1.41 59.04 -3.70
CA PRO A 256 2.42 57.98 -3.80
C PRO A 256 2.47 57.32 -5.18
N SER A 257 3.65 56.82 -5.57
CA SER A 257 3.82 55.99 -6.78
C SER A 257 3.07 54.64 -6.67
N PHE A 258 2.87 53.86 -7.73
CA PHE A 258 2.28 52.50 -7.68
C PHE A 258 0.87 52.36 -7.05
N ILE A 259 0.04 53.40 -7.06
CA ILE A 259 -1.39 53.30 -6.62
C ILE A 259 -2.31 52.82 -7.75
N SER A 260 -1.83 52.80 -9.00
CA SER A 260 -2.64 52.40 -10.14
C SER A 260 -3.08 50.92 -10.02
N PRO A 261 -4.33 50.58 -10.38
CA PRO A 261 -4.80 49.19 -10.39
C PRO A 261 -3.89 48.25 -11.18
N LYS A 262 -3.35 48.71 -12.32
CA LYS A 262 -2.40 47.93 -13.14
C LYS A 262 -1.10 47.63 -12.39
N SER A 263 -0.54 48.60 -11.67
CA SER A 263 0.67 48.38 -10.87
C SER A 263 0.43 47.45 -9.68
N GLN A 264 -0.78 47.49 -9.09
CA GLN A 264 -1.14 46.59 -8.00
C GLN A 264 -1.28 45.15 -8.47
N LEU A 265 -1.94 44.94 -9.61
CA LEU A 265 -2.06 43.61 -10.20
C LEU A 265 -0.67 43.06 -10.58
N ALA A 266 0.23 43.91 -11.10
CA ALA A 266 1.60 43.52 -11.40
C ALA A 266 2.39 43.10 -10.13
N ILE A 267 2.25 43.84 -9.02
CA ILE A 267 2.87 43.46 -7.74
C ILE A 267 2.33 42.10 -7.25
N ALA A 268 0.99 41.93 -7.26
CA ALA A 268 0.37 40.69 -6.86
C ALA A 268 0.81 39.51 -7.75
N SER A 269 0.88 39.71 -9.08
CA SER A 269 1.33 38.68 -10.00
C SER A 269 2.80 38.30 -9.77
N VAL A 270 3.67 39.26 -9.46
CA VAL A 270 5.08 38.97 -9.12
C VAL A 270 5.15 38.08 -7.87
N LEU A 271 4.38 38.40 -6.82
CA LEU A 271 4.33 37.58 -5.60
C LEU A 271 3.80 36.16 -5.88
N ILE A 272 2.74 36.04 -6.68
CA ILE A 272 2.19 34.72 -7.06
C ILE A 272 3.20 33.91 -7.88
N SER A 273 3.90 34.55 -8.82
CA SER A 273 4.90 33.89 -9.66
C SER A 273 6.05 33.27 -8.86
N VAL A 274 6.44 33.85 -7.72
CA VAL A 274 7.45 33.24 -6.84
C VAL A 274 7.00 31.87 -6.34
N GLN A 275 5.74 31.72 -5.93
CA GLN A 275 5.19 30.42 -5.53
C GLN A 275 5.15 29.44 -6.71
N VAL A 276 4.72 29.90 -7.90
CA VAL A 276 4.65 29.05 -9.10
C VAL A 276 6.03 28.52 -9.48
N ILE A 277 7.05 29.38 -9.49
CA ILE A 277 8.44 28.99 -9.78
C ILE A 277 8.94 28.01 -8.72
N GLY A 278 8.70 28.29 -7.43
CA GLY A 278 9.10 27.38 -6.34
C GLY A 278 8.48 25.99 -6.48
N THR A 279 7.19 25.91 -6.81
CA THR A 279 6.53 24.63 -7.04
C THR A 279 7.01 23.94 -8.33
N ALA A 280 7.30 24.70 -9.40
CA ALA A 280 7.83 24.14 -10.64
C ALA A 280 9.22 23.51 -10.44
N VAL A 281 10.12 24.19 -9.72
CA VAL A 281 11.42 23.63 -9.30
C VAL A 281 11.20 22.34 -8.52
N TRP A 282 10.22 22.34 -7.62
CA TRP A 282 9.93 21.16 -6.82
C TRP A 282 9.42 19.97 -7.67
N PHE A 283 8.59 20.21 -8.68
CA PHE A 283 8.16 19.15 -9.60
C PHE A 283 9.30 18.56 -10.41
N LEU A 284 10.35 19.33 -10.71
CA LEU A 284 11.56 18.83 -11.38
C LEU A 284 12.39 17.93 -10.45
N LEU A 285 12.48 18.27 -9.16
CA LEU A 285 13.25 17.50 -8.18
C LEU A 285 12.50 16.24 -7.71
N GLU A 286 11.19 16.36 -7.48
CA GLU A 286 10.33 15.30 -6.98
C GLU A 286 9.05 15.23 -7.85
N PRO A 287 9.05 14.43 -8.93
CA PRO A 287 7.91 14.34 -9.83
C PRO A 287 6.68 13.75 -9.11
N PRO A 288 5.46 14.24 -9.41
CA PRO A 288 4.25 13.76 -8.75
C PRO A 288 3.97 12.30 -9.15
N GLY A 289 3.84 11.44 -8.14
CA GLY A 289 3.54 10.03 -8.30
C GLY A 289 2.62 9.53 -7.20
N THR A 290 2.33 8.24 -7.24
CA THR A 290 1.58 7.52 -6.21
C THR A 290 2.47 6.45 -5.60
N ARG A 291 2.35 6.23 -4.29
CA ARG A 291 3.06 5.17 -3.57
C ARG A 291 2.05 4.34 -2.75
N GLN A 292 2.32 3.06 -2.62
CA GLN A 292 1.60 2.19 -1.69
C GLN A 292 2.22 2.33 -0.31
N TYR A 293 1.38 2.46 0.71
CA TYR A 293 1.77 2.53 2.10
C TYR A 293 1.18 1.33 2.83
N TYR A 294 2.03 0.63 3.58
CA TYR A 294 1.68 -0.54 4.36
C TYR A 294 1.70 -0.15 5.84
N PRO A 295 0.53 -0.08 6.51
CA PRO A 295 0.47 0.25 7.93
C PRO A 295 1.11 -0.85 8.79
N ASP A 296 1.91 -0.45 9.77
CA ASP A 296 2.50 -1.36 10.74
C ASP A 296 1.40 -2.10 11.53
N GLY A 297 1.60 -3.39 11.75
CA GLY A 297 0.60 -4.26 12.40
C GLY A 297 -0.63 -4.64 11.57
N LYS A 298 -0.84 -4.08 10.37
CA LYS A 298 -1.99 -4.37 9.49
C LYS A 298 -1.55 -4.81 8.09
N ARG A 299 -1.16 -6.08 7.95
CA ARG A 299 -0.66 -6.68 6.69
C ARG A 299 -1.75 -6.92 5.63
N ASN A 300 -3.02 -6.92 6.02
CA ASN A 300 -4.17 -7.11 5.13
C ASN A 300 -4.68 -5.80 4.50
N GLN A 301 -3.96 -4.69 4.66
CA GLN A 301 -4.36 -3.38 4.16
C GLN A 301 -3.25 -2.73 3.33
N VAL A 302 -3.64 -2.15 2.20
CA VAL A 302 -2.75 -1.38 1.32
C VAL A 302 -3.37 -0.03 1.08
N ILE A 303 -2.71 1.04 1.53
CA ILE A 303 -3.24 2.41 1.38
C ILE A 303 -2.52 3.09 0.22
N LEU A 304 -3.28 3.61 -0.73
CA LEU A 304 -2.73 4.42 -1.81
C LEU A 304 -2.52 5.86 -1.33
N LYS A 305 -1.28 6.34 -1.36
CA LYS A 305 -0.91 7.72 -1.00
C LYS A 305 -0.19 8.40 -2.18
N CYS A 306 -0.15 9.73 -2.18
CA CYS A 306 0.75 10.45 -3.07
C CYS A 306 2.21 10.20 -2.68
N SER A 307 3.09 10.10 -3.67
CA SER A 307 4.54 9.95 -3.48
C SER A 307 5.17 11.29 -3.09
N ILE A 308 4.85 11.72 -1.87
CA ILE A 308 5.35 12.96 -1.27
C ILE A 308 5.99 12.56 0.05
N ARG A 309 7.23 13.01 0.29
CA ARG A 309 7.85 12.88 1.61
C ARG A 309 7.10 13.78 2.60
N ASP A 310 6.87 13.30 3.81
CA ASP A 310 5.94 13.94 4.74
C ASP A 310 6.30 15.41 5.05
N SER A 311 7.61 15.73 5.10
CA SER A 311 8.12 17.09 5.25
C SER A 311 8.03 17.95 3.99
N SER A 312 8.05 17.33 2.79
CA SER A 312 8.07 18.06 1.51
C SER A 312 6.76 18.82 1.25
N PHE A 313 5.63 18.39 1.83
CA PHE A 313 4.38 19.14 1.77
C PHE A 313 4.46 20.45 2.57
N LEU A 314 4.87 20.39 3.83
CA LEU A 314 5.02 21.59 4.67
C LEU A 314 6.09 22.54 4.15
N LEU A 315 7.20 21.99 3.67
CA LEU A 315 8.27 22.78 3.06
C LEU A 315 7.76 23.60 1.85
N SER A 316 6.85 23.02 1.05
CA SER A 316 6.24 23.72 -0.09
C SER A 316 5.34 24.91 0.31
N LEU A 317 4.96 25.00 1.59
CA LEU A 317 4.11 26.05 2.14
C LEU A 317 4.90 27.15 2.88
N ILE A 318 6.23 27.05 2.99
CA ILE A 318 7.06 28.05 3.68
C ILE A 318 6.88 29.45 3.11
N TYR A 319 6.83 29.58 1.78
CA TYR A 319 6.59 30.88 1.15
C TYR A 319 5.23 31.47 1.52
N ASN A 320 4.20 30.62 1.62
CA ASN A 320 2.88 31.05 2.10
C ASN A 320 2.94 31.51 3.57
N MET A 321 3.70 30.83 4.44
CA MET A 321 3.90 31.26 5.83
C MET A 321 4.57 32.63 5.91
N LEU A 322 5.57 32.85 5.05
CA LEU A 322 6.23 34.15 4.92
C LEU A 322 5.22 35.23 4.49
N LEU A 323 4.42 34.97 3.46
CA LEU A 323 3.38 35.91 3.00
C LEU A 323 2.38 36.24 4.11
N ILE A 324 1.91 35.25 4.86
CA ILE A 324 0.99 35.44 6.00
C ILE A 324 1.66 36.33 7.06
N THR A 325 2.90 36.05 7.41
CA THR A 325 3.64 36.81 8.42
C THR A 325 3.81 38.27 8.00
N ILE A 326 4.22 38.51 6.76
CA ILE A 326 4.35 39.87 6.21
C ILE A 326 2.98 40.56 6.18
N CYS A 327 1.92 39.89 5.72
CA CYS A 327 0.56 40.42 5.75
C CYS A 327 0.14 40.83 7.17
N THR A 328 0.43 40.01 8.18
CA THR A 328 0.10 40.31 9.59
C THR A 328 0.87 41.53 10.09
N VAL A 329 2.16 41.67 9.74
CA VAL A 329 2.95 42.87 10.09
C VAL A 329 2.34 44.13 9.46
N TYR A 330 1.93 44.08 8.19
CA TYR A 330 1.26 45.22 7.55
C TYR A 330 -0.12 45.50 8.14
N ALA A 331 -0.90 44.46 8.47
CA ALA A 331 -2.20 44.60 9.10
C ALA A 331 -2.09 45.32 10.47
N VAL A 332 -1.07 44.97 11.27
CA VAL A 332 -0.75 45.65 12.54
C VAL A 332 -0.39 47.12 12.30
N LYS A 333 0.43 47.42 11.29
CA LYS A 333 0.77 48.82 10.94
C LYS A 333 -0.47 49.63 10.56
N THR A 334 -1.42 49.03 9.85
CA THR A 334 -2.66 49.68 9.41
C THR A 334 -3.72 49.82 10.50
N ARG A 335 -3.54 49.24 11.69
CA ARG A 335 -4.53 49.31 12.79
C ARG A 335 -4.72 50.72 13.37
N LYS A 336 -3.72 51.59 13.25
CA LYS A 336 -3.76 52.98 13.76
C LYS A 336 -4.50 53.96 12.84
N ILE A 337 -5.06 53.48 11.73
CA ILE A 337 -5.82 54.27 10.77
C ILE A 337 -7.20 54.59 11.36
N PRO A 338 -7.68 55.85 11.31
CA PRO A 338 -8.95 56.25 11.93
C PRO A 338 -10.16 55.46 11.42
N GLU A 339 -11.14 55.24 12.30
CA GLU A 339 -12.26 54.28 12.19
C GLU A 339 -13.22 54.49 11.01
N ASN A 340 -13.08 55.57 10.24
CA ASN A 340 -13.91 55.83 9.06
C ASN A 340 -13.69 54.82 7.92
N PHE A 341 -12.69 53.91 8.02
CA PHE A 341 -12.46 52.80 7.11
C PHE A 341 -12.51 51.44 7.84
N ASN A 342 -13.72 50.91 8.05
CA ASN A 342 -13.95 49.61 8.69
C ASN A 342 -13.21 48.42 8.04
N GLU A 343 -12.77 48.55 6.78
CA GLU A 343 -12.06 47.52 6.02
C GLU A 343 -10.74 47.07 6.69
N SER A 344 -9.94 47.99 7.24
CA SER A 344 -8.63 47.65 7.85
C SER A 344 -8.78 46.81 9.12
N LYS A 345 -9.85 47.03 9.89
CA LYS A 345 -10.17 46.28 11.10
C LYS A 345 -10.52 44.83 10.78
N PHE A 346 -11.34 44.60 9.75
CA PHE A 346 -11.69 43.25 9.31
C PHE A 346 -10.47 42.50 8.76
N ILE A 347 -9.62 43.16 7.96
CA ILE A 347 -8.37 42.55 7.49
C ILE A 347 -7.48 42.14 8.66
N GLY A 348 -7.32 43.00 9.67
CA GLY A 348 -6.56 42.69 10.88
C GLY A 348 -7.10 41.46 11.61
N PHE A 349 -8.42 41.40 11.83
CA PHE A 349 -9.07 40.25 12.44
C PHE A 349 -8.82 38.96 11.65
N THR A 350 -9.02 38.98 10.33
CA THR A 350 -8.77 37.83 9.45
C THR A 350 -7.31 37.35 9.52
N MET A 351 -6.34 38.28 9.50
CA MET A 351 -4.92 37.90 9.59
C MET A 351 -4.58 37.25 10.94
N TYR A 352 -5.12 37.75 12.05
CA TYR A 352 -4.90 37.14 13.37
C TYR A 352 -5.51 35.74 13.47
N THR A 353 -6.76 35.56 13.01
CA THR A 353 -7.39 34.23 13.01
C THR A 353 -6.62 33.25 12.13
N THR A 354 -6.13 33.70 10.96
CA THR A 354 -5.30 32.88 10.07
C THR A 354 -4.02 32.42 10.74
N CYS A 355 -3.30 33.31 11.44
CA CYS A 355 -2.07 32.94 12.15
C CYS A 355 -2.34 31.83 13.18
N ILE A 356 -3.43 31.93 13.95
CA ILE A 356 -3.80 30.90 14.94
C ILE A 356 -4.08 29.56 14.26
N ILE A 357 -4.84 29.56 13.16
CA ILE A 357 -5.14 28.34 12.39
C ILE A 357 -3.85 27.67 11.89
N TRP A 358 -2.91 28.45 11.36
CA TRP A 358 -1.64 27.91 10.87
C TRP A 358 -0.72 27.39 11.98
N LEU A 359 -0.69 28.05 13.13
CA LEU A 359 0.06 27.58 14.29
C LEU A 359 -0.51 26.25 14.82
N ALA A 360 -1.83 26.05 14.76
CA ALA A 360 -2.46 24.79 15.11
C ALA A 360 -2.28 23.70 14.04
N PHE A 361 -2.28 24.07 12.76
CA PHE A 361 -2.17 23.14 11.64
C PHE A 361 -0.86 22.34 11.65
N VAL A 362 0.28 22.98 11.90
CA VAL A 362 1.61 22.34 11.86
C VAL A 362 1.72 21.15 12.84
N PRO A 363 1.44 21.29 14.15
CA PRO A 363 1.52 20.17 15.09
C PRO A 363 0.46 19.10 14.81
N ILE A 364 -0.76 19.49 14.39
CA ILE A 364 -1.81 18.52 14.05
C ILE A 364 -1.38 17.67 12.84
N TYR A 365 -0.78 18.28 11.82
CA TYR A 365 -0.31 17.58 10.62
C TYR A 365 0.75 16.52 10.95
N PHE A 366 1.74 16.87 11.77
CA PHE A 366 2.75 15.89 12.21
C PHE A 366 2.19 14.84 13.17
N GLY A 367 1.29 15.24 14.08
CA GLY A 367 0.66 14.31 15.01
C GLY A 367 -0.18 13.26 14.29
N THR A 368 -1.07 13.69 13.40
CA THR A 368 -1.92 12.77 12.62
C THR A 368 -1.15 11.95 11.59
N GLY A 369 -0.07 12.50 11.00
CA GLY A 369 0.82 11.76 10.11
C GLY A 369 1.45 10.52 10.76
N ASN A 370 1.73 10.60 12.06
CA ASN A 370 2.25 9.49 12.87
C ASN A 370 1.12 8.63 13.49
N SER A 371 -0.09 9.16 13.65
CA SER A 371 -1.22 8.49 14.32
C SER A 371 -2.25 7.85 13.39
N PHE A 372 -1.97 7.69 12.09
CA PHE A 372 -2.78 6.84 11.21
C PHE A 372 -2.88 5.38 11.71
N GLU A 373 -2.07 4.98 12.70
CA GLU A 373 -2.22 3.73 13.45
C GLU A 373 -3.52 3.63 14.28
N VAL A 374 -4.19 4.75 14.64
CA VAL A 374 -5.20 4.74 15.72
C VAL A 374 -6.64 5.03 15.28
N SER A 375 -6.89 5.48 14.05
CA SER A 375 -8.28 5.73 13.61
C SER A 375 -8.88 4.50 12.94
N GLU A 376 -9.48 3.68 13.81
CA GLU A 376 -10.44 2.59 13.57
C GLU A 376 -11.24 2.74 12.26
N ILE A 377 -11.16 1.69 11.43
CA ILE A 377 -12.30 1.25 10.63
C ILE A 377 -13.03 0.28 11.57
N PRO A 378 -14.25 0.59 12.07
CA PRO A 378 -15.04 -0.43 12.74
C PRO A 378 -15.34 -1.53 11.72
N SER A 379 -15.11 -2.77 12.18
CA SER A 379 -15.40 -4.06 11.55
C SER A 379 -16.58 -4.07 10.57
#